data_AF-T0V061-F1
#
_entry.id   AF-T0V061-F1
#
_cell.length_a   1.000
_cell.length_b   1.000
_cell.length_c   1.000
_cell.angle_alpha   90.00
_cell.angle_beta   90.00
_cell.angle_gamma   90.00
#
_symmetry.space_group_name_H-M   'P 1'
#
loop_
_entity.id
_entity.type
_entity.pdbx_description
1 polymer ?
#
loop_
_entity_poly.entity_id
_entity_poly.type
_entity_poly.pdbx_seq_one_letter_code
_entity_poly.pdbx_strand_id
1 'polypeptide(L)'
;MLKLIYYQWRYSWKEWTATVPVFFMASLISGISLSGDFNIIANKDVLLSVQTDPSPVFLMPIFFGGLTLFLIISSLIASLLNYFKSDYQLWEILGANRWQLSILVAGQISLMAFISSIPGALIATPISRYYYYYLQKYFGKGMMPDLNFGSQPLALLATVALISSLAFVSGYFYTSKLLKQKVERKTFKFWIIVKKAVPWAILVALYASLLFMFYHSEPLLGTGSLLYLMLVNVFAIYALSPYLQIGIIKLLSPVLLSHRYAPILAKWQILSQKSYLKAINASVVAGITLVGSFQLLSQNIFSFFQEDGELELLVSFIAFFLAPVLLILANVVSMTLLSVRQEAKEQEQLATLGVSPAQLLHTKLWESLIITGLAFFISLVINLAMIGLMNHSLRLLKMGMTNWTGLFLPAIILSTLLFLLTFITKVSHIKKQTF
;
A
#
# COMPACT_ATOMS: atom_id res chain seq x y z
N MET A 1 14.94 -28.40 -4.22
CA MET A 1 14.09 -27.20 -3.99
C MET A 1 14.24 -26.14 -5.07
N LEU A 2 15.44 -25.61 -5.37
CA LEU A 2 15.60 -24.55 -6.38
C LEU A 2 15.07 -24.90 -7.78
N LYS A 3 15.33 -26.13 -8.27
CA LYS A 3 14.75 -26.60 -9.54
C LYS A 3 13.21 -26.58 -9.55
N LEU A 4 12.58 -26.98 -8.44
CA LEU A 4 11.12 -26.98 -8.29
C LEU A 4 10.55 -25.55 -8.30
N ILE A 5 11.21 -24.62 -7.59
CA ILE A 5 10.85 -23.20 -7.59
C ILE A 5 10.86 -22.67 -9.02
N TYR A 6 11.94 -22.93 -9.76
CA TYR A 6 12.07 -22.48 -11.16
C TYR A 6 11.00 -23.10 -12.07
N TYR A 7 10.78 -24.42 -12.01
CA TYR A 7 9.79 -25.07 -12.85
C TYR A 7 8.36 -24.59 -12.57
N GLN A 8 7.98 -24.46 -11.30
CA GLN A 8 6.65 -23.97 -10.97
C GLN A 8 6.49 -22.48 -11.27
N TRP A 9 7.53 -21.68 -11.06
CA TRP A 9 7.53 -20.29 -11.48
C TRP A 9 7.33 -20.18 -13.00
N ARG A 10 8.01 -21.01 -13.79
CA ARG A 10 7.84 -21.05 -15.25
C ARG A 10 6.43 -21.49 -15.65
N TYR A 11 5.84 -22.46 -14.94
CA TYR A 11 4.47 -22.91 -15.18
C TYR A 11 3.44 -21.79 -14.90
N SER A 12 3.63 -21.06 -13.80
CA SER A 12 2.72 -20.00 -13.33
C SER A 12 3.22 -18.58 -13.63
N TRP A 13 4.14 -18.43 -14.59
CA TRP A 13 4.87 -17.18 -14.83
C TRP A 13 3.90 -16.04 -15.14
N LYS A 14 2.83 -16.35 -15.89
CA LYS A 14 1.83 -15.37 -16.29
C LYS A 14 1.26 -14.73 -15.04
N GLU A 15 0.80 -15.51 -14.07
CA GLU A 15 0.24 -15.08 -12.79
C GLU A 15 1.19 -14.16 -12.03
N TRP A 16 2.47 -14.53 -11.97
CA TRP A 16 3.50 -13.75 -11.28
C TRP A 16 3.76 -12.38 -11.91
N THR A 17 3.56 -12.20 -13.22
CA THR A 17 3.72 -10.87 -13.86
C THR A 17 2.78 -9.81 -13.28
N ALA A 18 1.65 -10.18 -12.66
CA ALA A 18 0.78 -9.19 -12.03
C ALA A 18 1.44 -8.53 -10.80
N THR A 19 2.49 -9.13 -10.23
CA THR A 19 3.25 -8.53 -9.11
C THR A 19 4.34 -7.56 -9.55
N VAL A 20 4.66 -7.51 -10.86
CA VAL A 20 5.71 -6.63 -11.42
C VAL A 20 5.53 -5.16 -11.02
N PRO A 21 4.35 -4.53 -11.15
CA PRO A 21 4.19 -3.11 -10.84
C PRO A 21 4.66 -2.74 -9.42
N VAL A 22 4.31 -3.56 -8.42
CA VAL A 22 4.68 -3.32 -7.02
C VAL A 22 6.19 -3.45 -6.81
N PHE A 23 6.81 -4.52 -7.30
CA PHE A 23 8.25 -4.72 -7.12
C PHE A 23 9.09 -3.74 -7.94
N PHE A 24 8.63 -3.38 -9.13
CA PHE A 24 9.25 -2.34 -9.95
C PHE A 24 9.24 -0.99 -9.21
N MET A 25 8.07 -0.55 -8.72
CA MET A 25 7.97 0.73 -8.01
C MET A 25 8.75 0.72 -6.69
N ALA A 26 8.73 -0.37 -5.95
CA ALA A 26 9.55 -0.53 -4.74
C ALA A 26 11.05 -0.42 -5.02
N SER A 27 11.49 -1.03 -6.12
CA SER A 27 12.88 -0.94 -6.55
C SER A 27 13.24 0.43 -7.09
N LEU A 28 12.31 1.13 -7.76
CA LEU A 28 12.52 2.50 -8.22
C LEU A 28 12.74 3.43 -7.03
N ILE A 29 11.85 3.39 -6.04
CA ILE A 29 11.93 4.22 -4.83
C ILE A 29 13.19 3.90 -4.03
N SER A 30 13.42 2.62 -3.71
CA SER A 30 14.60 2.22 -2.94
C SER A 30 15.89 2.50 -3.70
N GLY A 31 15.87 2.37 -5.03
CA GLY A 31 16.99 2.71 -5.90
C GLY A 31 17.29 4.20 -5.92
N ILE A 32 16.27 5.07 -5.97
CA ILE A 32 16.45 6.53 -5.95
C ILE A 32 17.12 6.92 -4.63
N SER A 33 16.60 6.37 -3.53
CA SER A 33 17.13 6.57 -2.19
C SER A 33 18.56 6.08 -2.02
N LEU A 34 18.84 4.80 -2.32
CA LEU A 34 20.18 4.23 -2.14
C LEU A 34 21.20 4.84 -3.10
N SER A 35 20.80 5.15 -4.33
CA SER A 35 21.66 5.86 -5.28
C SER A 35 21.98 7.27 -4.81
N GLY A 36 21.02 7.97 -4.22
CA GLY A 36 21.26 9.30 -3.64
C GLY A 36 22.19 9.24 -2.44
N ASP A 37 21.90 8.36 -1.47
CA ASP A 37 22.69 8.22 -0.25
C ASP A 37 24.13 7.78 -0.53
N PHE A 38 24.34 6.79 -1.40
CA PHE A 38 25.70 6.38 -1.76
C PHE A 38 26.45 7.47 -2.55
N ASN A 39 25.76 8.32 -3.33
CA ASN A 39 26.40 9.46 -4.00
C ASN A 39 26.78 10.56 -3.00
N ILE A 40 25.97 10.78 -1.97
CA ILE A 40 26.29 11.67 -0.84
C ILE A 40 27.53 11.13 -0.10
N ILE A 41 27.55 9.85 0.25
CA ILE A 41 28.69 9.21 0.93
C ILE A 41 29.97 9.29 0.09
N ALA A 42 29.88 9.08 -1.23
CA ALA A 42 31.02 9.14 -2.13
C ALA A 42 31.62 10.56 -2.28
N ASN A 43 30.85 11.61 -1.97
CA ASN A 43 31.27 13.01 -2.05
C ASN A 43 31.37 13.66 -0.66
N LYS A 44 31.65 12.87 0.39
CA LYS A 44 31.73 13.33 1.79
C LYS A 44 32.66 14.54 1.99
N ASP A 45 33.72 14.62 1.21
CA ASP A 45 34.71 15.71 1.31
C ASP A 45 34.10 17.09 0.99
N VAL A 46 33.11 17.14 0.10
CA VAL A 46 32.38 18.38 -0.25
C VAL A 46 31.38 18.76 0.85
N LEU A 47 30.83 17.78 1.56
CA LEU A 47 29.82 17.97 2.61
C LEU A 47 30.41 18.42 3.96
N LEU A 48 31.68 18.14 4.21
CA LEU A 48 32.41 18.67 5.40
C LEU A 48 32.39 20.20 5.46
N SER A 49 32.19 20.88 4.32
CA SER A 49 32.10 22.35 4.24
C SER A 49 30.73 22.92 4.64
N VAL A 50 29.68 22.09 4.75
CA VAL A 50 28.28 22.55 4.84
C VAL A 50 27.62 22.30 6.22
N GLN A 51 28.25 21.57 7.15
CA GLN A 51 27.72 21.24 8.50
C GLN A 51 26.34 20.55 8.55
N THR A 52 25.63 20.37 7.43
CA THR A 52 24.35 19.66 7.34
C THR A 52 24.45 18.41 6.46
N ASP A 53 23.94 17.29 6.95
CA ASP A 53 23.90 16.01 6.23
C ASP A 53 22.55 15.83 5.49
N PRO A 54 22.51 15.79 4.15
CA PRO A 54 21.29 15.60 3.38
C PRO A 54 20.81 14.14 3.28
N SER A 55 21.56 13.16 3.80
CA SER A 55 21.20 11.73 3.77
C SER A 55 19.79 11.39 4.28
N PRO A 56 19.24 12.03 5.34
CA PRO A 56 17.89 11.72 5.83
C PRO A 56 16.78 11.84 4.76
N VAL A 57 16.92 12.77 3.81
CA VAL A 57 15.93 12.99 2.74
C VAL A 57 15.85 11.81 1.77
N PHE A 58 16.92 11.01 1.69
CA PHE A 58 16.98 9.78 0.88
C PHE A 58 16.62 8.55 1.71
N LEU A 59 16.95 8.50 3.01
CA LEU A 59 16.66 7.35 3.86
C LEU A 59 15.18 7.25 4.28
N MET A 60 14.50 8.37 4.51
CA MET A 60 13.08 8.37 4.93
C MET A 60 12.14 7.65 3.95
N PRO A 61 12.23 7.87 2.62
CA PRO A 61 11.46 7.10 1.64
C PRO A 61 11.68 5.59 1.72
N ILE A 62 12.88 5.11 2.08
CA ILE A 62 13.15 3.67 2.25
C ILE A 62 12.38 3.13 3.44
N PHE A 63 12.38 3.86 4.57
CA PHE A 63 11.70 3.41 5.78
C PHE A 63 10.18 3.37 5.58
N PHE A 64 9.57 4.48 5.16
CA PHE A 64 8.12 4.57 4.95
C PHE A 64 7.65 3.72 3.77
N GLY A 65 8.41 3.68 2.68
CA GLY A 65 8.17 2.82 1.54
C GLY A 65 8.29 1.33 1.89
N GLY A 66 9.33 0.95 2.64
CA GLY A 66 9.57 -0.42 3.10
C GLY A 66 8.46 -0.93 4.03
N LEU A 67 8.01 -0.10 4.98
CA LEU A 67 6.87 -0.42 5.84
C LEU A 67 5.59 -0.63 5.01
N THR A 68 5.33 0.27 4.05
CA THR A 68 4.18 0.16 3.15
C THR A 68 4.23 -1.11 2.30
N LEU A 69 5.40 -1.44 1.75
CA LEU A 69 5.64 -2.66 0.99
C LEU A 69 5.38 -3.91 1.84
N PHE A 70 5.85 -3.93 3.09
CA PHE A 70 5.61 -5.05 4.00
C PHE A 70 4.12 -5.31 4.24
N LEU A 71 3.31 -4.25 4.37
CA LEU A 71 1.85 -4.35 4.53
C LEU A 71 1.17 -4.82 3.25
N ILE A 72 1.56 -4.25 2.10
CA ILE A 72 0.99 -4.55 0.79
C ILE A 72 1.27 -5.99 0.35
N ILE A 73 2.52 -6.46 0.50
CA ILE A 73 2.94 -7.80 0.09
C ILE A 73 2.11 -8.88 0.79
N SER A 74 1.70 -8.66 2.05
CA SER A 74 0.82 -9.59 2.77
C SER A 74 -0.46 -9.91 2.00
N SER A 75 -1.04 -8.89 1.37
CA SER A 75 -2.29 -8.98 0.63
C SER A 75 -2.12 -9.60 -0.75
N LEU A 76 -1.01 -9.29 -1.42
CA LEU A 76 -0.61 -9.93 -2.69
C LEU A 76 -0.36 -11.43 -2.50
N ILE A 77 0.39 -11.81 -1.46
CA ILE A 77 0.64 -13.22 -1.10
C ILE A 77 -0.67 -13.93 -0.80
N ALA A 78 -1.54 -13.33 0.01
CA ALA A 78 -2.84 -13.93 0.31
C ALA A 78 -3.69 -14.15 -0.96
N SER A 79 -3.66 -13.21 -1.90
CA SER A 79 -4.37 -13.34 -3.18
C SER A 79 -3.77 -14.44 -4.07
N LEU A 80 -2.44 -14.50 -4.18
CA LEU A 80 -1.73 -15.53 -4.94
C LEU A 80 -1.92 -16.93 -4.34
N LEU A 81 -1.86 -17.06 -3.02
CA LEU A 81 -2.13 -18.33 -2.33
C LEU A 81 -3.58 -18.79 -2.49
N ASN A 82 -4.53 -17.85 -2.58
CA ASN A 82 -5.91 -18.18 -2.91
C ASN A 82 -6.04 -18.68 -4.35
N TYR A 83 -5.30 -18.09 -5.29
CA TYR A 83 -5.28 -18.54 -6.68
C TYR A 83 -4.71 -19.97 -6.81
N PHE A 84 -3.53 -20.21 -6.23
CA PHE A 84 -2.86 -21.53 -6.26
C PHE A 84 -3.38 -22.52 -5.22
N LYS A 85 -4.54 -22.25 -4.60
CA LYS A 85 -5.05 -23.04 -3.48
C LYS A 85 -5.23 -24.51 -3.85
N SER A 86 -5.76 -24.80 -5.04
CA SER A 86 -5.94 -26.16 -5.56
C SER A 86 -4.62 -26.91 -5.67
N ASP A 87 -3.61 -26.24 -6.20
CA ASP A 87 -2.32 -26.84 -6.53
C ASP A 87 -1.55 -27.15 -5.25
N TYR A 88 -1.56 -26.23 -4.28
CA TYR A 88 -0.94 -26.47 -2.98
C TYR A 88 -1.67 -27.53 -2.15
N GLN A 89 -3.01 -27.63 -2.27
CA GLN A 89 -3.76 -28.72 -1.64
C GLN A 89 -3.39 -30.08 -2.23
N LEU A 90 -3.25 -30.16 -3.56
CA LEU A 90 -2.77 -31.38 -4.22
C LEU A 90 -1.37 -31.76 -3.73
N TRP A 91 -0.48 -30.78 -3.57
CA TRP A 91 0.89 -31.03 -3.10
C TRP A 91 0.95 -31.45 -1.63
N GLU A 92 0.07 -30.91 -0.79
CA GLU A 92 -0.10 -31.37 0.59
C GLU A 92 -0.58 -32.83 0.64
N ILE A 93 -1.53 -33.23 -0.23
CA ILE A 93 -1.97 -34.63 -0.37
C ILE A 93 -0.83 -35.53 -0.84
N LEU A 94 0.02 -35.05 -1.74
CA LEU A 94 1.22 -35.75 -2.23
C LEU A 94 2.37 -35.79 -1.22
N GLY A 95 2.18 -35.27 0.00
CA GLY A 95 3.14 -35.36 1.10
C GLY A 95 4.12 -34.18 1.23
N ALA A 96 3.89 -33.06 0.54
CA ALA A 96 4.74 -31.88 0.67
C ALA A 96 4.63 -31.25 2.07
N ASN A 97 5.77 -30.97 2.70
CA ASN A 97 5.80 -30.33 4.02
C ASN A 97 5.47 -28.83 3.91
N ARG A 98 4.76 -28.27 4.89
CA ARG A 98 4.40 -26.83 4.97
C ARG A 98 5.59 -25.89 4.78
N TRP A 99 6.76 -26.29 5.29
CA TRP A 99 7.98 -25.49 5.18
C TRP A 99 8.52 -25.48 3.76
N GLN A 100 8.41 -26.63 3.06
CA GLN A 100 8.78 -26.73 1.65
C GLN A 100 7.86 -25.88 0.78
N LEU A 101 6.55 -25.88 1.05
CA LEU A 101 5.58 -25.01 0.36
C LEU A 101 5.87 -23.52 0.63
N SER A 102 6.16 -23.16 1.89
CA SER A 102 6.46 -21.76 2.25
C SER A 102 7.74 -21.26 1.60
N ILE A 103 8.81 -22.08 1.58
CA ILE A 103 10.06 -21.77 0.89
C ILE A 103 9.84 -21.66 -0.61
N LEU A 104 8.97 -22.50 -1.16
CA LEU A 104 8.69 -22.49 -2.58
C LEU A 104 7.98 -21.19 -3.01
N VAL A 105 6.92 -20.79 -2.31
CA VAL A 105 6.22 -19.53 -2.59
C VAL A 105 7.14 -18.34 -2.38
N ALA A 106 7.90 -18.33 -1.28
CA ALA A 106 8.89 -17.29 -1.00
C ALA A 106 9.95 -17.18 -2.11
N GLY A 107 10.43 -18.32 -2.63
CA GLY A 107 11.38 -18.37 -3.74
C GLY A 107 10.81 -17.83 -5.04
N GLN A 108 9.55 -18.14 -5.37
CA GLN A 108 8.88 -17.62 -6.57
C GLN A 108 8.68 -16.11 -6.50
N ILE A 109 8.21 -15.61 -5.36
CA ILE A 109 8.04 -14.16 -5.13
C ILE A 109 9.41 -13.47 -5.20
N SER A 110 10.43 -14.01 -4.54
CA SER A 110 11.78 -13.44 -4.54
C SER A 110 12.39 -13.40 -5.94
N LEU A 111 12.17 -14.42 -6.77
CA LEU A 111 12.65 -14.45 -8.16
C LEU A 111 11.93 -13.37 -8.98
N MET A 112 10.62 -13.22 -8.81
CA MET A 112 9.85 -12.18 -9.48
C MET A 112 10.27 -10.77 -9.05
N ALA A 113 10.54 -10.59 -7.75
CA ALA A 113 11.07 -9.36 -7.19
C ALA A 113 12.46 -9.03 -7.77
N PHE A 114 13.34 -10.03 -7.85
CA PHE A 114 14.66 -9.90 -8.46
C PHE A 114 14.57 -9.39 -9.91
N ILE A 115 13.81 -10.08 -10.77
CA ILE A 115 13.66 -9.69 -12.19
C ILE A 115 13.06 -8.28 -12.32
N SER A 116 12.04 -7.97 -11.52
CA SER A 116 11.36 -6.66 -11.57
C SER A 116 12.23 -5.52 -11.03
N SER A 117 13.16 -5.81 -10.12
CA SER A 117 14.01 -4.82 -9.49
C SER A 117 15.15 -4.32 -10.37
N ILE A 118 15.67 -5.14 -11.29
CA ILE A 118 16.75 -4.75 -12.21
C ILE A 118 16.41 -3.48 -13.01
N PRO A 119 15.30 -3.42 -13.78
CA PRO A 119 14.97 -2.22 -14.53
C PRO A 119 14.63 -1.03 -13.62
N GLY A 120 14.00 -1.26 -12.47
CA GLY A 120 13.70 -0.20 -11.50
C GLY A 120 14.96 0.46 -10.95
N ALA A 121 15.96 -0.34 -10.55
CA ALA A 121 17.24 0.14 -10.03
C ALA A 121 18.08 0.84 -11.11
N LEU A 122 18.04 0.38 -12.36
CA LEU A 122 18.72 1.05 -13.48
C LEU A 122 18.15 2.45 -13.75
N ILE A 123 16.82 2.57 -13.82
CA ILE A 123 16.13 3.84 -14.07
C ILE A 123 16.26 4.78 -12.86
N ALA A 124 16.44 4.26 -11.65
CA ALA A 124 16.55 5.07 -10.44
C ALA A 124 17.78 5.99 -10.41
N THR A 125 18.90 5.59 -11.04
CA THR A 125 20.16 6.36 -11.01
C THR A 125 20.04 7.74 -11.67
N PRO A 126 19.50 7.91 -12.89
CA PRO A 126 19.28 9.25 -13.43
C PRO A 126 18.21 10.02 -12.66
N ILE A 127 17.19 9.35 -12.10
CA ILE A 127 16.14 10.02 -11.33
C ILE A 127 16.66 10.56 -10.00
N SER A 128 17.56 9.85 -9.31
CA SER A 128 18.14 10.30 -8.04
C SER A 128 18.89 11.63 -8.21
N ARG A 129 19.57 11.81 -9.35
CA ARG A 129 20.19 13.08 -9.73
C ARG A 129 19.16 14.20 -9.86
N TYR A 130 18.09 13.98 -10.63
CA TYR A 130 17.03 14.99 -10.80
C TYR A 130 16.34 15.32 -9.47
N TYR A 131 16.09 14.30 -8.66
CA TYR A 131 15.50 14.45 -7.34
C TYR A 131 16.38 15.30 -6.40
N TYR A 132 17.70 15.06 -6.38
CA TYR A 132 18.64 15.86 -5.60
C TYR A 132 18.61 17.34 -6.00
N TYR A 133 18.77 17.64 -7.30
CA TYR A 133 18.76 19.03 -7.77
C TYR A 133 17.39 19.70 -7.62
N TYR A 134 16.31 18.93 -7.70
CA TYR A 134 14.97 19.43 -7.40
C TYR A 134 14.90 19.88 -5.94
N LEU A 135 15.35 19.06 -4.99
CA LEU A 135 15.39 19.43 -3.57
C LEU A 135 16.35 20.58 -3.29
N GLN A 136 17.51 20.62 -3.95
CA GLN A 136 18.47 21.71 -3.85
C GLN A 136 17.86 23.06 -4.23
N LYS A 137 16.91 23.09 -5.18
CA LYS A 137 16.18 24.32 -5.53
C LYS A 137 15.41 24.90 -4.34
N TYR A 138 14.93 24.06 -3.42
CA TYR A 138 14.15 24.46 -2.25
C TYR A 138 15.02 24.71 -1.02
N PHE A 139 16.01 23.85 -0.75
CA PHE A 139 16.89 23.98 0.42
C PHE A 139 18.08 24.93 0.20
N GLY A 140 18.36 25.28 -1.06
CA GLY A 140 19.50 26.09 -1.44
C GLY A 140 20.83 25.33 -1.39
N LYS A 141 21.85 25.91 -2.04
CA LYS A 141 23.20 25.33 -2.11
C LYS A 141 23.92 25.31 -0.76
N GLY A 142 23.45 26.10 0.20
CA GLY A 142 23.97 26.16 1.56
C GLY A 142 23.55 24.98 2.45
N MET A 143 22.59 24.15 2.05
CA MET A 143 22.27 22.88 2.74
C MET A 143 22.52 21.66 1.84
N MET A 144 22.37 21.82 0.52
CA MET A 144 22.63 20.78 -0.47
C MET A 144 23.65 21.30 -1.50
N PRO A 145 24.97 21.06 -1.33
CA PRO A 145 25.97 21.53 -2.27
C PRO A 145 25.85 20.84 -3.63
N ASP A 146 26.49 21.38 -4.67
CA ASP A 146 26.52 20.73 -5.98
C ASP A 146 27.34 19.44 -5.91
N LEU A 147 26.67 18.29 -6.05
CA LEU A 147 27.30 16.96 -6.03
C LEU A 147 27.40 16.39 -7.45
N ASN A 148 28.50 15.70 -7.74
CA ASN A 148 28.62 14.96 -9.00
C ASN A 148 27.95 13.59 -8.86
N PHE A 149 26.71 13.48 -9.34
CA PHE A 149 25.96 12.23 -9.35
C PHE A 149 26.47 11.29 -10.44
N GLY A 150 27.16 10.23 -10.02
CA GLY A 150 27.65 9.15 -10.88
C GLY A 150 26.75 7.91 -10.82
N SER A 151 26.96 7.00 -11.77
CA SER A 151 26.40 5.66 -11.68
C SER A 151 27.12 4.87 -10.60
N GLN A 152 26.37 4.32 -9.64
CA GLN A 152 26.92 3.57 -8.52
C GLN A 152 26.43 2.12 -8.58
N PRO A 153 27.27 1.19 -9.07
CA PRO A 153 26.91 -0.23 -9.18
C PRO A 153 26.53 -0.85 -7.83
N LEU A 154 27.14 -0.37 -6.74
CA LEU A 154 26.85 -0.84 -5.39
C LEU A 154 25.40 -0.52 -4.99
N ALA A 155 24.89 0.66 -5.35
CA ALA A 155 23.50 1.07 -5.07
C ALA A 155 22.51 0.17 -5.80
N LEU A 156 22.82 -0.17 -7.06
CA LEU A 156 22.01 -1.10 -7.86
C LEU A 156 21.96 -2.49 -7.20
N LEU A 157 23.13 -3.06 -6.86
CA LEU A 157 23.20 -4.37 -6.22
C LEU A 157 22.49 -4.39 -4.86
N ALA A 158 22.70 -3.34 -4.05
CA ALA A 158 22.04 -3.19 -2.76
C ALA A 158 20.51 -3.12 -2.90
N THR A 159 20.00 -2.38 -3.89
CA THR A 159 18.56 -2.26 -4.15
C THR A 159 17.96 -3.61 -4.53
N VAL A 160 18.57 -4.30 -5.49
CA VAL A 160 18.09 -5.62 -5.97
C VAL A 160 18.11 -6.65 -4.83
N ALA A 161 19.19 -6.67 -4.03
CA ALA A 161 19.33 -7.56 -2.89
C ALA A 161 18.30 -7.27 -1.80
N LEU A 162 18.08 -6.00 -1.47
CA LEU A 162 17.13 -5.55 -0.45
C LEU A 162 15.70 -5.96 -0.82
N ILE A 163 15.25 -5.64 -2.04
CA ILE A 163 13.89 -5.94 -2.49
C ILE A 163 13.65 -7.44 -2.57
N SER A 164 14.61 -8.20 -3.13
CA SER A 164 14.51 -9.66 -3.22
C SER A 164 14.47 -10.32 -1.84
N SER A 165 15.29 -9.85 -0.90
CA SER A 165 15.34 -10.39 0.47
C SER A 165 14.06 -10.07 1.25
N LEU A 166 13.57 -8.84 1.17
CA LEU A 166 12.29 -8.46 1.79
C LEU A 166 11.13 -9.29 1.23
N ALA A 167 11.11 -9.49 -0.08
CA ALA A 167 10.10 -10.32 -0.76
C ALA A 167 10.18 -11.79 -0.32
N PHE A 168 11.37 -12.34 -0.13
CA PHE A 168 11.56 -13.69 0.39
C PHE A 168 11.08 -13.83 1.84
N VAL A 169 11.52 -12.94 2.74
CA VAL A 169 11.18 -12.98 4.17
C VAL A 169 9.67 -12.81 4.38
N SER A 170 9.07 -11.82 3.71
CA SER A 170 7.62 -11.59 3.74
C SER A 170 6.86 -12.76 3.12
N GLY A 171 7.29 -13.25 1.95
CA GLY A 171 6.81 -14.45 1.28
C GLY A 171 6.70 -15.65 2.22
N TYR A 172 7.80 -15.94 2.91
CA TYR A 172 7.91 -17.05 3.84
C TYR A 172 7.03 -16.86 5.08
N PHE A 173 7.08 -15.68 5.72
CA PHE A 173 6.32 -15.38 6.93
C PHE A 173 4.81 -15.46 6.68
N TYR A 174 4.31 -14.82 5.62
CA TYR A 174 2.87 -14.83 5.34
C TYR A 174 2.37 -16.17 4.82
N THR A 175 3.15 -16.87 3.98
CA THR A 175 2.76 -18.21 3.51
C THR A 175 2.70 -19.22 4.65
N SER A 176 3.72 -19.25 5.51
CA SER A 176 3.72 -20.14 6.67
C SER A 176 2.56 -19.84 7.63
N LYS A 177 2.24 -18.55 7.86
CA LYS A 177 1.08 -18.13 8.66
C LYS A 177 -0.25 -18.60 8.06
N LEU A 178 -0.43 -18.47 6.75
CA LEU A 178 -1.66 -18.85 6.05
C LEU A 178 -1.84 -20.37 5.96
N LEU A 179 -0.76 -21.13 5.74
CA LEU A 179 -0.81 -22.59 5.77
C LEU A 179 -1.07 -23.13 7.18
N LYS A 180 -0.55 -22.47 8.23
CA LYS A 180 -0.79 -22.86 9.63
C LYS A 180 -2.27 -22.79 10.03
N GLN A 181 -3.05 -21.87 9.46
CA GLN A 181 -4.49 -21.76 9.72
C GLN A 181 -5.32 -22.93 9.18
N LYS A 182 -4.81 -23.70 8.21
CA LYS A 182 -5.53 -24.85 7.65
C LYS A 182 -5.26 -26.16 8.41
N VAL A 183 -4.13 -26.26 9.12
CA VAL A 183 -3.65 -27.48 9.78
C VAL A 183 -3.86 -27.46 11.30
N GLU A 184 -4.72 -26.58 11.85
CA GLU A 184 -5.04 -26.61 13.29
C GLU A 184 -5.84 -27.87 13.65
N ARG A 185 -5.11 -28.98 13.85
CA ARG A 185 -5.45 -30.06 14.78
C ARG A 185 -5.86 -29.43 16.10
N LYS A 186 -6.99 -29.88 16.67
CA LYS A 186 -7.52 -29.63 18.03
C LYS A 186 -6.52 -28.89 18.96
N THR A 187 -6.35 -27.59 18.77
CA THR A 187 -5.64 -26.74 19.73
C THR A 187 -6.70 -26.10 20.62
N PHE A 188 -6.41 -25.99 21.92
CA PHE A 188 -7.33 -25.46 22.92
C PHE A 188 -7.91 -24.11 22.44
N LYS A 189 -9.26 -24.01 22.40
CA LYS A 189 -10.00 -22.81 21.93
C LYS A 189 -9.47 -21.50 22.55
N PHE A 190 -8.98 -21.56 23.79
CA PHE A 190 -8.38 -20.43 24.50
C PHE A 190 -7.20 -19.79 23.76
N TRP A 191 -6.23 -20.56 23.25
CA TRP A 191 -5.05 -20.01 22.57
C TRP A 191 -5.38 -19.35 21.22
N ILE A 192 -6.46 -19.80 20.56
CA ILE A 192 -6.97 -19.19 19.32
C ILE A 192 -7.61 -17.83 19.64
N ILE A 193 -8.38 -17.75 20.74
CA ILE A 193 -8.99 -16.52 21.21
C ILE A 193 -7.90 -15.52 21.62
N VAL A 194 -6.91 -15.94 22.42
CA VAL A 194 -5.79 -15.09 22.86
C VAL A 194 -5.01 -14.54 21.67
N LYS A 195 -4.65 -15.36 20.67
CA LYS A 195 -3.91 -14.90 19.47
C LYS A 195 -4.67 -13.87 18.64
N LYS A 196 -6.01 -13.88 18.66
CA LYS A 196 -6.84 -12.87 17.98
C LYS A 196 -7.11 -11.66 18.89
N ALA A 197 -7.42 -11.89 20.16
CA ALA A 197 -7.81 -10.85 21.11
C ALA A 197 -6.64 -9.97 21.52
N VAL A 198 -5.43 -10.51 21.71
CA VAL A 198 -4.26 -9.76 22.17
C VAL A 198 -3.85 -8.65 21.19
N PRO A 199 -3.69 -8.88 19.87
CA PRO A 199 -3.40 -7.80 18.92
C PRO A 199 -4.48 -6.72 18.88
N TRP A 200 -5.76 -7.12 19.01
CA TRP A 200 -6.87 -6.18 19.09
C TRP A 200 -6.83 -5.37 20.38
N ALA A 201 -6.57 -6.00 21.53
CA ALA A 201 -6.45 -5.33 22.82
C ALA A 201 -5.27 -4.36 22.83
N ILE A 202 -4.12 -4.73 22.25
CA ILE A 202 -2.96 -3.84 22.09
C ILE A 202 -3.33 -2.64 21.22
N LEU A 203 -4.01 -2.85 20.08
CA LEU A 203 -4.41 -1.77 19.19
C LEU A 203 -5.42 -0.81 19.85
N VAL A 204 -6.40 -1.36 20.59
CA VAL A 204 -7.37 -0.56 21.35
C VAL A 204 -6.70 0.20 22.50
N ALA A 205 -5.79 -0.45 23.24
CA ALA A 205 -5.04 0.18 24.31
C ALA A 205 -4.14 1.31 23.79
N LEU A 206 -3.44 1.08 22.66
CA LEU A 206 -2.66 2.11 21.98
C LEU A 206 -3.54 3.29 21.57
N TYR A 207 -4.68 3.02 20.91
CA TYR A 207 -5.61 4.07 20.49
C TYR A 207 -6.15 4.88 21.68
N ALA A 208 -6.58 4.19 22.74
CA ALA A 208 -7.06 4.82 23.97
C ALA A 208 -5.97 5.62 24.68
N SER A 209 -4.74 5.10 24.73
CA SER A 209 -3.60 5.80 25.35
C SER A 209 -3.23 7.09 24.60
N LEU A 210 -3.27 7.07 23.27
CA LEU A 210 -3.04 8.27 22.46
C LEU A 210 -4.15 9.30 22.63
N LEU A 211 -5.43 8.88 22.65
CA LEU A 211 -6.53 9.79 22.95
C LEU A 211 -6.45 10.33 24.39
N PHE A 212 -6.05 9.51 25.35
CA PHE A 212 -5.86 9.95 26.72
C PHE A 212 -4.77 11.01 26.82
N MET A 213 -3.61 10.76 26.19
CA MET A 213 -2.54 11.76 26.08
C MET A 213 -3.01 13.01 25.34
N PHE A 214 -3.81 12.89 24.27
CA PHE A 214 -4.35 14.03 23.54
C PHE A 214 -5.17 14.97 24.43
N TYR A 215 -6.06 14.42 25.27
CA TYR A 215 -6.95 15.23 26.11
C TYR A 215 -6.35 15.72 27.44
N HIS A 216 -5.35 15.02 28.00
CA HIS A 216 -4.85 15.29 29.36
C HIS A 216 -3.41 15.82 29.42
N SER A 217 -2.69 15.85 28.30
CA SER A 217 -1.32 16.39 28.27
C SER A 217 -1.31 17.87 27.94
N GLU A 218 -0.17 18.51 28.18
CA GLU A 218 0.10 19.88 27.72
C GLU A 218 -0.20 20.02 26.21
N PRO A 219 -0.72 21.19 25.74
CA PRO A 219 -1.22 21.36 24.38
C PRO A 219 -0.22 20.94 23.28
N LEU A 220 1.07 21.21 23.47
CA LEU A 220 2.12 20.83 22.51
C LEU A 220 2.28 19.29 22.41
N LEU A 221 2.27 18.62 23.56
CA LEU A 221 2.44 17.17 23.67
C LEU A 221 1.17 16.44 23.21
N GLY A 222 0.00 17.00 23.52
CA GLY A 222 -1.28 16.58 22.99
C GLY A 222 -1.31 16.68 21.46
N THR A 223 -0.84 17.79 20.89
CA THR A 223 -0.74 17.96 19.43
C THR A 223 0.20 16.92 18.79
N GLY A 224 1.33 16.62 19.44
CA GLY A 224 2.24 15.56 19.00
C GLY A 224 1.59 14.16 18.94
N SER A 225 0.64 13.87 19.83
CA SER A 225 -0.10 12.60 19.83
C SER A 225 -0.95 12.39 18.57
N LEU A 226 -1.36 13.47 17.87
CA LEU A 226 -2.11 13.38 16.62
C LEU A 226 -1.29 12.74 15.48
N LEU A 227 0.02 13.02 15.41
CA LEU A 227 0.92 12.38 14.44
C LEU A 227 0.97 10.86 14.64
N TYR A 228 1.06 10.42 15.90
CA TYR A 228 1.04 8.99 16.23
C TYR A 228 -0.33 8.37 15.97
N LEU A 229 -1.41 9.10 16.23
CA LEU A 229 -2.77 8.65 15.98
C LEU A 229 -3.03 8.41 14.49
N MET A 230 -2.42 9.22 13.61
CA MET A 230 -2.43 8.96 12.16
C MET A 230 -1.79 7.62 11.77
N LEU A 231 -0.64 7.28 12.37
CA LEU A 231 0.02 6.00 12.11
C LEU A 231 -0.82 4.83 12.65
N VAL A 232 -1.40 4.97 13.84
CA VAL A 232 -2.28 3.94 14.41
C VAL A 232 -3.55 3.76 13.57
N ASN A 233 -4.11 4.82 12.98
CA ASN A 233 -5.24 4.72 12.06
C ASN A 233 -4.92 3.80 10.86
N VAL A 234 -3.70 3.83 10.31
CA VAL A 234 -3.29 2.91 9.23
C VAL A 234 -3.40 1.45 9.68
N PHE A 235 -2.86 1.12 10.86
CA PHE A 235 -2.97 -0.24 11.40
C PHE A 235 -4.42 -0.65 11.66
N ALA A 236 -5.25 0.27 12.19
CA ALA A 236 -6.66 0.04 12.43
C ALA A 236 -7.42 -0.26 11.13
N ILE A 237 -7.16 0.47 10.04
CA ILE A 237 -7.74 0.24 8.72
C ILE A 237 -7.41 -1.17 8.21
N TYR A 238 -6.15 -1.59 8.30
CA TYR A 238 -5.73 -2.94 7.87
C TYR A 238 -6.32 -4.07 8.74
N ALA A 239 -6.55 -3.80 10.02
CA ALA A 239 -7.17 -4.75 10.96
C ALA A 239 -8.68 -4.90 10.73
N LEU A 240 -9.39 -3.78 10.50
CA LEU A 240 -10.83 -3.75 10.25
C LEU A 240 -11.21 -4.24 8.83
N SER A 241 -10.29 -4.14 7.87
CA SER A 241 -10.49 -4.57 6.50
C SER A 241 -10.41 -6.11 6.34
N PRO A 242 -11.37 -6.76 5.62
CA PRO A 242 -12.42 -6.17 4.80
C PRO A 242 -13.80 -6.11 5.48
N TYR A 243 -13.89 -6.44 6.77
CA TYR A 243 -15.17 -6.57 7.47
C TYR A 243 -16.00 -5.28 7.44
N LEU A 244 -15.33 -4.14 7.65
CA LEU A 244 -15.96 -2.82 7.58
C LEU A 244 -16.57 -2.57 6.19
N GLN A 245 -15.83 -2.85 5.11
CA GLN A 245 -16.30 -2.65 3.73
C GLN A 245 -17.47 -3.59 3.40
N ILE A 246 -17.39 -4.86 3.80
CA ILE A 246 -18.48 -5.83 3.62
C ILE A 246 -19.74 -5.37 4.36
N GLY A 247 -19.59 -4.85 5.59
CA GLY A 247 -20.68 -4.28 6.37
C GLY A 247 -21.37 -3.13 5.65
N ILE A 248 -20.58 -2.17 5.13
CA ILE A 248 -21.10 -1.02 4.38
C ILE A 248 -21.81 -1.47 3.08
N ILE A 249 -21.22 -2.39 2.31
CA ILE A 249 -21.86 -2.93 1.09
C ILE A 249 -23.21 -3.55 1.42
N LYS A 250 -23.29 -4.36 2.49
CA LYS A 250 -24.54 -4.99 2.90
C LYS A 250 -25.58 -3.96 3.33
N LEU A 251 -25.18 -2.95 4.10
CA LEU A 251 -26.05 -1.88 4.58
C LEU A 251 -26.60 -1.02 3.44
N LEU A 252 -25.76 -0.65 2.46
CA LEU A 252 -26.15 0.19 1.32
C LEU A 252 -26.88 -0.59 0.22
N SER A 253 -26.73 -1.91 0.18
CA SER A 253 -27.27 -2.71 -0.93
C SER A 253 -28.79 -2.67 -1.14
N PRO A 254 -29.66 -2.56 -0.12
CA PRO A 254 -31.10 -2.49 -0.32
C PRO A 254 -31.55 -1.16 -0.96
N VAL A 255 -30.81 -0.08 -0.73
CA VAL A 255 -31.19 1.28 -1.12
C VAL A 255 -30.53 1.70 -2.43
N LEU A 256 -29.24 1.38 -2.62
CA LEU A 256 -28.40 1.95 -3.67
C LEU A 256 -28.06 0.97 -4.80
N LEU A 257 -28.12 -0.34 -4.54
CA LEU A 257 -27.67 -1.41 -5.46
C LEU A 257 -28.81 -2.35 -5.89
N SER A 258 -30.05 -2.01 -5.57
CA SER A 258 -31.24 -2.77 -5.94
C SER A 258 -31.78 -2.32 -7.31
N HIS A 259 -32.44 -3.23 -8.01
CA HIS A 259 -33.22 -3.03 -9.25
C HIS A 259 -32.48 -3.11 -10.62
N ARG A 260 -31.15 -3.18 -10.70
CA ARG A 260 -30.44 -3.35 -12.00
C ARG A 260 -29.46 -4.52 -12.00
N TYR A 261 -29.33 -5.18 -13.16
CA TYR A 261 -28.45 -6.34 -13.36
C TYR A 261 -26.98 -6.06 -12.98
N ALA A 262 -26.39 -5.00 -13.54
CA ALA A 262 -24.96 -4.72 -13.39
C ALA A 262 -24.53 -4.40 -11.93
N PRO A 263 -25.25 -3.58 -11.14
CA PRO A 263 -24.97 -3.38 -9.71
C PRO A 263 -25.05 -4.66 -8.87
N ILE A 264 -26.03 -5.53 -9.15
CA ILE A 264 -26.21 -6.79 -8.41
C ILE A 264 -25.02 -7.72 -8.68
N LEU A 265 -24.66 -7.90 -9.95
CA LEU A 265 -23.54 -8.76 -10.32
C LEU A 265 -22.21 -8.21 -9.77
N ALA A 266 -21.99 -6.90 -9.87
CA ALA A 266 -20.81 -6.23 -9.31
C ALA A 266 -20.70 -6.42 -7.79
N LYS A 267 -21.81 -6.26 -7.05
CA LYS A 267 -21.86 -6.52 -5.61
C LYS A 267 -21.40 -7.94 -5.27
N TRP A 268 -21.94 -8.94 -5.96
CA TRP A 268 -21.61 -10.34 -5.66
C TRP A 268 -20.18 -10.71 -6.07
N GLN A 269 -19.66 -10.17 -7.17
CA GLN A 269 -18.25 -10.31 -7.57
C GLN A 269 -17.29 -9.73 -6.53
N ILE A 270 -17.60 -8.55 -5.98
CA ILE A 270 -16.77 -7.94 -4.92
C ILE A 270 -16.81 -8.78 -3.63
N LEU A 271 -18.01 -9.28 -3.25
CA LEU A 271 -18.18 -10.04 -2.02
C LEU A 271 -17.59 -11.46 -2.08
N SER A 272 -17.49 -12.06 -3.27
CA SER A 272 -16.81 -13.35 -3.46
C SER A 272 -15.30 -13.20 -3.26
N GLN A 273 -14.70 -12.09 -3.69
CA GLN A 273 -13.26 -11.83 -3.60
C GLN A 273 -12.86 -10.96 -2.42
N LYS A 274 -13.05 -11.48 -1.19
CA LYS A 274 -12.69 -10.77 0.06
C LYS A 274 -11.22 -10.34 0.12
N SER A 275 -10.30 -11.12 -0.43
CA SER A 275 -8.86 -10.78 -0.49
C SER A 275 -8.59 -9.58 -1.39
N TYR A 276 -9.28 -9.49 -2.52
CA TYR A 276 -9.18 -8.37 -3.46
C TYR A 276 -9.69 -7.07 -2.82
N LEU A 277 -10.90 -7.13 -2.24
CA LEU A 277 -11.48 -5.99 -1.53
C LEU A 277 -10.57 -5.52 -0.38
N LYS A 278 -10.05 -6.47 0.42
CA LYS A 278 -9.12 -6.13 1.51
C LYS A 278 -7.88 -5.42 0.97
N ALA A 279 -7.24 -5.99 -0.05
CA ALA A 279 -5.95 -5.53 -0.55
C ALA A 279 -6.01 -4.11 -1.12
N ILE A 280 -6.98 -3.84 -2.01
CA ILE A 280 -7.11 -2.53 -2.64
C ILE A 280 -7.62 -1.51 -1.65
N ASN A 281 -8.75 -1.80 -1.03
CA ASN A 281 -9.48 -0.80 -0.26
C ASN A 281 -8.75 -0.47 1.05
N ALA A 282 -8.13 -1.44 1.73
CA ALA A 282 -7.28 -1.12 2.89
C ALA A 282 -6.10 -0.23 2.51
N SER A 283 -5.40 -0.55 1.41
CA SER A 283 -4.23 0.23 1.00
C SER A 283 -4.58 1.66 0.61
N VAL A 284 -5.68 1.86 -0.12
CA VAL A 284 -6.09 3.20 -0.57
C VAL A 284 -6.69 4.01 0.56
N VAL A 285 -7.53 3.42 1.41
CA VAL A 285 -8.07 4.12 2.60
C VAL A 285 -6.94 4.51 3.55
N ALA A 286 -5.95 3.63 3.76
CA ALA A 286 -4.77 3.96 4.53
C ALA A 286 -3.99 5.13 3.91
N GLY A 287 -3.76 5.10 2.60
CA GLY A 287 -3.11 6.20 1.87
C GLY A 287 -3.85 7.53 1.97
N ILE A 288 -5.16 7.54 1.71
CA ILE A 288 -5.99 8.74 1.82
C ILE A 288 -5.98 9.29 3.25
N THR A 289 -6.14 8.41 4.23
CA THR A 289 -6.18 8.81 5.65
C THR A 289 -4.86 9.45 6.06
N LEU A 290 -3.74 8.82 5.69
CA LEU A 290 -2.42 9.26 6.09
C LEU A 290 -2.01 10.55 5.35
N VAL A 291 -2.27 10.67 4.04
CA VAL A 291 -2.01 11.93 3.30
C VAL A 291 -2.95 13.04 3.75
N GLY A 292 -4.24 12.75 3.90
CA GLY A 292 -5.25 13.71 4.36
C GLY A 292 -4.94 14.25 5.75
N SER A 293 -4.67 13.35 6.70
CA SER A 293 -4.34 13.75 8.06
C SER A 293 -3.00 14.50 8.15
N PHE A 294 -2.01 14.15 7.33
CA PHE A 294 -0.74 14.88 7.27
C PHE A 294 -0.94 16.29 6.74
N GLN A 295 -1.67 16.43 5.64
CA GLN A 295 -1.99 17.72 5.05
C GLN A 295 -2.76 18.60 6.05
N LEU A 296 -3.70 18.02 6.81
CA LEU A 296 -4.42 18.73 7.86
C LEU A 296 -3.48 19.24 8.96
N LEU A 297 -2.56 18.40 9.47
CA LEU A 297 -1.59 18.81 10.50
C LEU A 297 -0.63 19.89 9.98
N SER A 298 -0.06 19.68 8.81
CA SER A 298 0.95 20.59 8.28
C SER A 298 0.37 21.97 7.95
N GLN A 299 -0.82 22.03 7.35
CA GLN A 299 -1.44 23.31 6.98
C GLN A 299 -2.06 24.07 8.14
N ASN A 300 -2.46 23.39 9.22
CA ASN A 300 -3.15 24.02 10.34
C ASN A 300 -2.32 24.13 11.62
N ILE A 301 -1.20 23.42 11.76
CA ILE A 301 -0.33 23.52 12.93
C ILE A 301 1.07 23.94 12.51
N PHE A 302 1.73 23.20 11.61
CA PHE A 302 3.14 23.47 11.29
C PHE A 302 3.33 24.81 10.55
N SER A 303 2.38 25.21 9.72
CA SER A 303 2.35 26.51 9.05
C SER A 303 2.39 27.72 10.01
N PHE A 304 1.99 27.56 11.28
CA PHE A 304 2.07 28.63 12.28
C PHE A 304 3.44 28.77 12.94
N PHE A 305 4.30 27.75 12.84
CA PHE A 305 5.62 27.73 13.48
C PHE A 305 6.77 27.99 12.51
N GLN A 306 6.50 28.17 11.21
CA GLN A 306 7.50 28.25 10.16
C GLN A 306 7.16 29.35 9.13
N GLU A 307 8.19 30.04 8.63
CA GLU A 307 8.04 31.19 7.71
C GLU A 307 7.50 30.79 6.32
N ASP A 308 7.83 29.59 5.80
CA ASP A 308 7.43 29.08 4.47
C ASP A 308 6.66 27.74 4.55
N GLY A 309 5.49 27.75 5.19
CA GLY A 309 4.71 26.52 5.45
C GLY A 309 4.28 25.71 4.21
N GLU A 310 4.12 26.34 3.03
CA GLU A 310 3.77 25.63 1.78
C GLU A 310 4.94 24.83 1.19
N LEU A 311 6.15 25.38 1.27
CA LEU A 311 7.37 24.74 0.77
C LEU A 311 7.73 23.53 1.65
N GLU A 312 7.62 23.69 2.97
CA GLU A 312 7.81 22.61 3.93
C GLU A 312 6.77 21.48 3.79
N LEU A 313 5.50 21.83 3.53
CA LEU A 313 4.46 20.84 3.22
C LEU A 313 4.85 20.00 2.00
N LEU A 314 5.30 20.65 0.92
CA LEU A 314 5.71 19.99 -0.32
C LEU A 314 6.91 19.07 -0.10
N VAL A 315 7.95 19.58 0.56
CA VAL A 315 9.19 18.84 0.85
C VAL A 315 8.91 17.66 1.77
N SER A 316 8.13 17.86 2.84
CA SER A 316 7.74 16.81 3.77
C SER A 316 6.85 15.77 3.09
N PHE A 317 5.93 16.19 2.23
CA PHE A 317 5.13 15.26 1.43
C PHE A 317 6.01 14.37 0.55
N ILE A 318 6.99 14.95 -0.11
CA ILE A 318 7.93 14.22 -0.97
C ILE A 318 8.78 13.24 -0.15
N ALA A 319 9.33 13.68 0.99
CA ALA A 319 10.20 12.87 1.83
C ALA A 319 9.46 11.71 2.54
N PHE A 320 8.23 11.93 3.00
CA PHE A 320 7.53 10.96 3.86
C PHE A 320 6.41 10.18 3.14
N PHE A 321 5.74 10.78 2.15
CA PHE A 321 4.45 10.28 1.66
C PHE A 321 4.42 9.90 0.19
N LEU A 322 5.31 10.47 -0.64
CA LEU A 322 5.39 10.11 -2.06
C LEU A 322 5.65 8.61 -2.26
N ALA A 323 6.61 8.04 -1.52
CA ALA A 323 6.95 6.62 -1.60
C ALA A 323 5.76 5.70 -1.23
N PRO A 324 5.10 5.86 -0.06
CA PRO A 324 3.88 5.12 0.26
C PRO A 324 2.78 5.25 -0.79
N VAL A 325 2.50 6.46 -1.29
CA VAL A 325 1.44 6.69 -2.29
C VAL A 325 1.73 5.96 -3.59
N LEU A 326 2.96 6.05 -4.10
CA LEU A 326 3.37 5.36 -5.32
C LEU A 326 3.25 3.83 -5.19
N LEU A 327 3.60 3.28 -4.02
CA LEU A 327 3.44 1.85 -3.74
C LEU A 327 1.98 1.42 -3.67
N ILE A 328 1.11 2.24 -3.08
CA ILE A 328 -0.33 1.97 -3.04
C ILE A 328 -0.91 1.94 -4.45
N LEU A 329 -0.56 2.90 -5.31
CA LEU A 329 -1.01 2.92 -6.70
C LEU A 329 -0.50 1.70 -7.48
N ALA A 330 0.76 1.33 -7.30
CA ALA A 330 1.33 0.12 -7.88
C ALA A 330 0.56 -1.15 -7.43
N ASN A 331 0.19 -1.20 -6.15
CA ASN A 331 -0.59 -2.31 -5.59
C ASN A 331 -2.00 -2.40 -6.18
N VAL A 332 -2.66 -1.26 -6.41
CA VAL A 332 -3.96 -1.23 -7.07
C VAL A 332 -3.87 -1.92 -8.44
N VAL A 333 -2.86 -1.57 -9.25
CA VAL A 333 -2.64 -2.18 -10.57
C VAL A 333 -2.32 -3.67 -10.45
N SER A 334 -1.46 -4.07 -9.51
CA SER A 334 -1.11 -5.48 -9.31
C SER A 334 -2.32 -6.33 -8.88
N MET A 335 -3.11 -5.83 -7.94
CA MET A 335 -4.29 -6.53 -7.44
C MET A 335 -5.41 -6.58 -8.46
N THR A 336 -5.61 -5.54 -9.28
CA THR A 336 -6.59 -5.57 -10.38
C THR A 336 -6.19 -6.58 -11.44
N LEU A 337 -4.92 -6.64 -11.85
CA LEU A 337 -4.42 -7.66 -12.78
C LEU A 337 -4.62 -9.09 -12.25
N LEU A 338 -4.38 -9.31 -10.95
CA LEU A 338 -4.66 -10.61 -10.31
C LEU A 338 -6.16 -10.93 -10.29
N SER A 339 -7.02 -9.96 -9.96
CA SER A 339 -8.48 -10.17 -9.93
C SER A 339 -9.04 -10.52 -11.30
N VAL A 340 -8.58 -9.86 -12.36
CA VAL A 340 -9.02 -10.14 -13.74
C VAL A 340 -8.72 -11.58 -14.13
N ARG A 341 -7.57 -12.12 -13.69
CA ARG A 341 -7.19 -13.51 -13.96
C ARG A 341 -7.99 -14.51 -13.14
N GLN A 342 -8.29 -14.19 -11.88
CA GLN A 342 -9.19 -14.98 -11.05
C GLN A 342 -10.60 -15.03 -11.64
N GLU A 343 -11.07 -13.92 -12.20
CA GLU A 343 -12.40 -13.78 -12.80
C GLU A 343 -12.51 -14.38 -14.21
N ALA A 344 -11.40 -14.76 -14.85
CA ALA A 344 -11.44 -15.19 -16.26
C ALA A 344 -12.41 -16.37 -16.48
N LYS A 345 -12.41 -17.35 -15.57
CA LYS A 345 -13.35 -18.50 -15.61
C LYS A 345 -14.79 -18.08 -15.36
N GLU A 346 -15.02 -17.16 -14.44
CA GLU A 346 -16.37 -16.64 -14.15
C GLU A 346 -16.92 -15.81 -15.31
N GLN A 347 -16.05 -15.03 -15.98
CA GLN A 347 -16.41 -14.25 -17.16
C GLN A 347 -16.74 -15.15 -18.36
N GLU A 348 -16.00 -16.24 -18.55
CA GLU A 348 -16.30 -17.25 -19.57
C GLU A 348 -17.66 -17.91 -19.29
N GLN A 349 -17.94 -18.27 -18.04
CA GLN A 349 -19.26 -18.79 -17.64
C GLN A 349 -20.38 -17.78 -17.92
N LEU A 350 -20.19 -16.51 -17.58
CA LEU A 350 -21.17 -15.45 -17.88
C LEU A 350 -21.39 -15.28 -19.39
N ALA A 351 -20.33 -15.37 -20.19
CA ALA A 351 -20.44 -15.33 -21.65
C ALA A 351 -21.23 -16.54 -22.18
N THR A 352 -20.99 -17.76 -21.67
CA THR A 352 -21.79 -18.94 -22.03
C THR A 352 -23.26 -18.84 -21.64
N LEU A 353 -23.56 -18.09 -20.57
CA LEU A 353 -24.93 -17.81 -20.11
C LEU A 353 -25.62 -16.69 -20.92
N GLY A 354 -24.95 -16.15 -21.96
CA GLY A 354 -25.52 -15.16 -22.88
C GLY A 354 -25.34 -13.69 -22.46
N VAL A 355 -24.45 -13.39 -21.50
CA VAL A 355 -24.18 -12.01 -21.08
C VAL A 355 -23.40 -11.28 -22.17
N SER A 356 -23.94 -10.14 -22.64
CA SER A 356 -23.29 -9.38 -23.71
C SER A 356 -22.02 -8.66 -23.23
N PRO A 357 -21.04 -8.38 -24.12
CA PRO A 357 -19.84 -7.62 -23.78
C PRO A 357 -20.15 -6.23 -23.19
N ALA A 358 -21.23 -5.59 -23.65
CA ALA A 358 -21.68 -4.30 -23.12
C ALA A 358 -22.19 -4.42 -21.68
N GLN A 359 -22.90 -5.51 -21.35
CA GLN A 359 -23.34 -5.79 -19.98
C GLN A 359 -22.16 -6.11 -19.05
N LEU A 360 -21.13 -6.82 -19.55
CA LEU A 360 -19.89 -7.04 -18.82
C LEU A 360 -19.15 -5.73 -18.53
N LEU A 361 -19.02 -4.85 -19.54
CA LEU A 361 -18.43 -3.52 -19.36
C LEU A 361 -19.18 -2.71 -18.31
N HIS A 362 -20.51 -2.69 -18.38
CA HIS A 362 -21.33 -1.98 -17.41
C HIS A 362 -21.17 -2.55 -15.99
N THR A 363 -21.00 -3.87 -15.86
CA THR A 363 -20.71 -4.52 -14.57
C THR A 363 -19.35 -4.07 -14.03
N LYS A 364 -18.31 -4.00 -14.86
CA LYS A 364 -16.97 -3.55 -14.43
C LYS A 364 -16.91 -2.07 -14.07
N LEU A 365 -17.73 -1.25 -14.71
CA LEU A 365 -17.93 0.14 -14.31
C LEU A 365 -18.50 0.24 -12.89
N TRP A 366 -19.58 -0.50 -12.60
CA TRP A 366 -20.18 -0.53 -11.26
C TRP A 366 -19.25 -1.10 -10.21
N GLU A 367 -18.50 -2.15 -10.56
CA GLU A 367 -17.52 -2.74 -9.65
C GLU A 367 -16.47 -1.71 -9.22
N SER A 368 -15.93 -0.97 -10.19
CA SER A 368 -14.93 0.09 -9.96
C SER A 368 -15.54 1.22 -9.12
N LEU A 369 -16.79 1.64 -9.40
CA LEU A 369 -17.50 2.66 -8.63
C LEU A 369 -17.76 2.25 -7.17
N ILE A 370 -18.15 0.99 -6.93
CA ILE A 370 -18.40 0.51 -5.56
C ILE A 370 -17.10 0.51 -4.76
N ILE A 371 -16.01 -0.01 -5.35
CA ILE A 371 -14.70 -0.08 -4.69
C ILE A 371 -14.19 1.33 -4.35
N THR A 372 -14.31 2.28 -5.29
CA THR A 372 -13.83 3.64 -5.10
C THR A 372 -14.71 4.44 -4.15
N GLY A 373 -16.04 4.29 -4.27
CA GLY A 373 -17.00 4.93 -3.38
C GLY A 373 -16.83 4.48 -1.93
N LEU A 374 -16.54 3.20 -1.70
CA LEU A 374 -16.21 2.69 -0.37
C LEU A 374 -14.92 3.31 0.17
N ALA A 375 -13.85 3.35 -0.63
CA ALA A 375 -12.58 3.92 -0.20
C ALA A 375 -12.73 5.41 0.14
N PHE A 376 -13.46 6.15 -0.70
CA PHE A 376 -13.77 7.56 -0.47
C PHE A 376 -14.57 7.77 0.82
N PHE A 377 -15.69 7.05 0.98
CA PHE A 377 -16.58 7.22 2.13
C PHE A 377 -15.90 6.87 3.46
N ILE A 378 -15.19 5.73 3.53
CA ILE A 378 -14.49 5.32 4.76
C ILE A 378 -13.43 6.34 5.13
N SER A 379 -12.64 6.80 4.15
CA SER A 379 -11.59 7.78 4.40
C SER A 379 -12.15 9.13 4.84
N LEU A 380 -13.28 9.55 4.27
CA LEU A 380 -13.96 10.79 4.64
C LEU A 380 -14.42 10.75 6.11
N VAL A 381 -15.00 9.63 6.56
CA VAL A 381 -15.40 9.45 7.97
C VAL A 381 -14.19 9.53 8.91
N ILE A 382 -13.07 8.89 8.57
CA ILE A 382 -11.86 8.91 9.40
C ILE A 382 -11.25 10.32 9.42
N ASN A 383 -11.16 10.99 8.27
CA ASN A 383 -10.62 12.36 8.19
C ASN A 383 -11.52 13.37 8.90
N LEU A 384 -12.85 13.21 8.90
CA LEU A 384 -13.76 14.02 9.71
C LEU A 384 -13.46 13.90 11.21
N ALA A 385 -13.21 12.68 11.70
CA ALA A 385 -12.80 12.48 13.09
C ALA A 385 -11.47 13.18 13.40
N MET A 386 -10.50 13.11 12.50
CA MET A 386 -9.21 13.82 12.63
C MET A 386 -9.38 15.33 12.68
N ILE A 387 -10.30 15.91 11.90
CA ILE A 387 -10.59 17.35 11.96
C ILE A 387 -11.25 17.73 13.28
N GLY A 388 -12.15 16.89 13.81
CA GLY A 388 -12.74 17.10 15.13
C GLY A 388 -11.65 17.23 16.20
N LEU A 389 -10.69 16.31 16.21
CA LEU A 389 -9.53 16.35 17.10
C LEU A 389 -8.63 17.57 16.83
N MET A 390 -8.33 17.86 15.56
CA MET A 390 -7.54 19.03 15.16
C MET A 390 -8.12 20.33 15.67
N ASN A 391 -9.42 20.56 15.45
CA ASN A 391 -10.11 21.76 15.85
C ASN A 391 -10.10 21.93 17.38
N HIS A 392 -10.20 20.82 18.13
CA HIS A 392 -9.99 20.85 19.57
C HIS A 392 -8.58 21.31 19.94
N SER A 393 -7.55 20.74 19.30
CA SER A 393 -6.14 21.11 19.50
C SER A 393 -5.89 22.60 19.21
N LEU A 394 -6.44 23.11 18.10
CA LEU A 394 -6.27 24.51 17.70
C LEU A 394 -6.96 25.47 18.68
N ARG A 395 -8.15 25.12 19.19
CA ARG A 395 -8.81 25.92 20.24
C ARG A 395 -7.97 26.00 21.51
N LEU A 396 -7.32 24.91 21.92
CA LEU A 396 -6.41 24.90 23.07
C LEU A 396 -5.20 25.81 22.83
N LEU A 397 -4.69 25.85 21.60
CA LEU A 397 -3.62 26.75 21.18
C LEU A 397 -4.09 28.19 20.88
N LYS A 398 -5.38 28.49 21.06
CA LYS A 398 -6.03 29.77 20.71
C LYS A 398 -5.87 30.15 19.23
N MET A 399 -5.78 29.14 18.37
CA MET A 399 -5.65 29.26 16.92
C MET A 399 -6.95 28.83 16.22
N GLY A 400 -7.18 29.35 15.01
CA GLY A 400 -8.30 28.95 14.14
C GLY A 400 -7.85 27.96 13.06
N MET A 401 -8.78 27.13 12.58
CA MET A 401 -8.57 26.33 11.37
C MET A 401 -8.37 27.25 10.16
N THR A 402 -7.25 27.11 9.46
CA THR A 402 -6.92 27.88 8.26
C THR A 402 -7.40 27.17 7.00
N ASN A 403 -7.33 25.84 6.96
CA ASN A 403 -7.57 25.09 5.73
C ASN A 403 -8.24 23.73 5.97
N TRP A 404 -9.26 23.43 5.16
CA TRP A 404 -10.03 22.17 5.18
C TRP A 404 -9.66 21.23 4.03
N THR A 405 -8.74 21.63 3.15
CA THR A 405 -8.41 20.87 1.93
C THR A 405 -7.93 19.45 2.21
N GLY A 406 -7.23 19.21 3.33
CA GLY A 406 -6.83 17.85 3.74
C GLY A 406 -7.99 16.88 4.02
N LEU A 407 -9.23 17.38 4.17
CA LEU A 407 -10.43 16.53 4.26
C LEU A 407 -10.77 15.86 2.93
N PHE A 408 -10.81 16.66 1.86
CA PHE A 408 -11.42 16.27 0.58
C PHE A 408 -10.40 16.03 -0.51
N LEU A 409 -9.32 16.82 -0.58
CA LEU A 409 -8.42 16.85 -1.74
C LEU A 409 -7.71 15.49 -1.93
N PRO A 410 -7.04 14.90 -0.91
CA PRO A 410 -6.41 13.59 -1.09
C PRO A 410 -7.42 12.48 -1.35
N ALA A 411 -8.61 12.57 -0.75
CA ALA A 411 -9.68 11.62 -0.96
C ALA A 411 -10.15 11.61 -2.40
N ILE A 412 -10.42 12.78 -2.98
CA ILE A 412 -10.85 12.93 -4.38
C ILE A 412 -9.76 12.46 -5.35
N ILE A 413 -8.51 12.91 -5.16
CA ILE A 413 -7.41 12.57 -6.08
C ILE A 413 -7.16 11.06 -6.08
N LEU A 414 -6.96 10.46 -4.91
CA LEU A 414 -6.63 9.03 -4.82
C LEU A 414 -7.84 8.14 -5.14
N SER A 415 -9.07 8.54 -4.83
CA SER A 415 -10.26 7.79 -5.27
C SER A 415 -10.46 7.85 -6.78
N THR A 416 -10.16 8.99 -7.41
CA THR A 416 -10.24 9.15 -8.87
C THR A 416 -9.16 8.32 -9.55
N LEU A 417 -7.93 8.35 -9.04
CA LEU A 417 -6.84 7.48 -9.53
C LEU A 417 -7.19 5.99 -9.36
N LEU A 418 -7.74 5.61 -8.20
CA LEU A 418 -8.22 4.25 -7.97
C LEU A 418 -9.29 3.85 -8.99
N PHE A 419 -10.24 4.74 -9.30
CA PHE A 419 -11.28 4.48 -10.29
C PHE A 419 -10.69 4.27 -11.69
N LEU A 420 -9.84 5.18 -12.13
CA LEU A 420 -9.19 5.09 -13.44
C LEU A 420 -8.36 3.82 -13.56
N LEU A 421 -7.50 3.53 -12.58
CA LEU A 421 -6.65 2.35 -12.59
C LEU A 421 -7.45 1.04 -12.56
N THR A 422 -8.47 0.94 -11.71
CA THR A 422 -9.32 -0.27 -11.64
C THR A 422 -10.10 -0.46 -12.94
N PHE A 423 -10.77 0.59 -13.42
CA PHE A 423 -11.60 0.53 -14.60
C PHE A 423 -10.80 0.24 -15.88
N ILE A 424 -9.72 0.99 -16.14
CA ILE A 424 -8.88 0.81 -17.33
C ILE A 424 -8.28 -0.61 -17.33
N THR A 425 -7.76 -1.07 -16.19
CA THR A 425 -7.15 -2.40 -16.12
C THR A 425 -8.18 -3.50 -16.40
N LYS A 426 -9.38 -3.42 -15.80
CA LYS A 426 -10.43 -4.43 -16.03
C LYS A 426 -10.97 -4.40 -17.47
N VAL A 427 -11.19 -3.22 -18.04
CA VAL A 427 -11.72 -3.08 -19.41
C VAL A 427 -10.72 -3.56 -20.47
N SER A 428 -9.43 -3.30 -20.28
CA SER A 428 -8.38 -3.69 -21.24
C SER A 428 -8.34 -5.20 -21.51
N HIS A 429 -8.82 -6.01 -20.56
CA HIS A 429 -8.84 -7.46 -20.65
C HIS A 429 -10.13 -8.06 -21.20
N ILE A 430 -11.26 -7.32 -21.16
CA ILE A 430 -12.51 -7.76 -21.79
C ILE A 430 -12.33 -7.88 -23.31
N LYS A 431 -11.64 -6.90 -23.93
CA LYS A 431 -11.41 -6.87 -25.39
C LYS A 431 -10.53 -8.01 -25.91
N LYS A 432 -9.71 -8.63 -25.07
CA LYS A 432 -8.81 -9.73 -25.46
C LYS A 432 -9.50 -11.10 -25.51
N GLN A 433 -10.71 -11.23 -24.97
CA GLN A 433 -11.47 -12.48 -25.00
C GLN A 433 -12.49 -12.54 -26.16
N THR A 434 -12.68 -11.43 -26.87
CA THR A 434 -13.66 -11.29 -27.97
C THR A 434 -13.03 -11.35 -29.37
N PHE A 435 -11.75 -11.74 -29.49
CA PHE A 435 -11.07 -11.93 -30.77
C PHE A 435 -10.29 -13.24 -30.79
#